data_AF-A0A839GZL7-F1
#
_entry.id   AF-A0A839GZL7-F1
#
_cell.length_a   1.000
_cell.length_b   1.000
_cell.length_c   1.000
_cell.angle_alpha   90.00
_cell.angle_beta   90.00
_cell.angle_gamma   90.00
#
_symmetry.space_group_name_H-M   'P 1'
#
loop_
_entity.id
_entity.type
_entity.pdbx_description
1 polymer ?
#
loop_
_entity_poly.entity_id
_entity_poly.type
_entity_poly.pdbx_seq_one_letter_code
_entity_poly.pdbx_strand_id
1 'polypeptide(L)'
;MNSIFQKYKRKESCDKVKEWLKQYWDWRDEAQQKKITVGSPSFDGQPKGSLFDPDYRITDWVNAEREWKVRENLLQYISSKGDEHELYALILDYRFVHHHWKMDKVALELNIPKRTCEDMQKEALWEAAKVCPDKRVLVPK
;
A
#
# COMPACT_ATOMS: atom_id res chain seq x y z
N MET A 1 22.74 -19.68 -8.85
CA MET A 1 22.45 -18.97 -7.58
C MET A 1 21.07 -19.37 -7.10
N ASN A 2 20.97 -19.99 -5.91
CA ASN A 2 19.67 -20.20 -5.28
C ASN A 2 19.22 -18.88 -4.67
N SER A 3 18.11 -18.32 -5.15
CA SER A 3 17.54 -17.10 -4.58
C SER A 3 17.16 -17.36 -3.12
N ILE A 4 17.54 -16.45 -2.21
CA ILE A 4 17.20 -16.53 -0.77
C ILE A 4 15.69 -16.62 -0.51
N PHE A 5 14.88 -16.32 -1.52
CA PHE A 5 13.42 -16.35 -1.48
C PHE A 5 12.79 -17.67 -1.95
N GLN A 6 13.57 -18.65 -2.42
CA GLN A 6 13.06 -19.96 -2.86
C GLN A 6 12.36 -20.77 -1.75
N LYS A 7 12.62 -20.42 -0.49
CA LYS A 7 11.98 -21.02 0.70
C LYS A 7 10.53 -20.57 0.93
N TYR A 8 10.04 -19.58 0.19
CA TYR A 8 8.68 -19.06 0.33
C TYR A 8 7.76 -19.58 -0.78
N LYS A 9 6.47 -19.68 -0.46
CA LYS A 9 5.41 -20.00 -1.39
C LYS A 9 5.05 -18.76 -2.20
N ARG A 10 5.55 -18.71 -3.43
CA ARG A 10 5.40 -17.54 -4.33
C ARG A 10 3.94 -17.11 -4.49
N LYS A 11 3.06 -18.03 -4.87
CA LYS A 11 1.64 -17.73 -5.13
C LYS A 11 0.94 -17.17 -3.89
N GLU A 12 1.03 -17.86 -2.76
CA GLU A 12 0.40 -17.43 -1.50
C GLU A 12 0.95 -16.07 -1.04
N SER A 13 2.24 -15.81 -1.23
CA SER A 13 2.84 -14.51 -0.87
C SER A 13 2.37 -13.38 -1.79
N CYS A 14 2.24 -13.64 -3.09
CA CYS A 14 1.67 -12.68 -4.04
C CYS A 14 0.20 -12.36 -3.72
N ASP A 15 -0.59 -13.36 -3.34
CA ASP A 15 -1.98 -13.16 -2.95
C ASP A 15 -2.07 -12.29 -1.67
N LYS A 16 -1.21 -12.54 -0.68
CA LYS A 16 -1.15 -11.70 0.54
C LYS A 16 -0.71 -10.27 0.27
N VAL A 17 0.33 -10.03 -0.52
CA VAL A 17 0.77 -8.66 -0.79
C VAL A 17 -0.26 -7.89 -1.61
N LYS A 18 -0.99 -8.57 -2.51
CA LYS A 18 -2.08 -7.97 -3.26
C LYS A 18 -3.19 -7.47 -2.35
N GLU A 19 -3.63 -8.27 -1.38
CA GLU A 19 -4.62 -7.82 -0.40
C GLU A 19 -4.07 -6.72 0.50
N TRP A 20 -2.80 -6.79 0.90
CA TRP A 20 -2.16 -5.72 1.65
C TRP A 20 -2.14 -4.39 0.88
N LEU A 21 -1.80 -4.41 -0.42
CA LEU A 21 -1.79 -3.21 -1.27
C LEU A 21 -3.19 -2.59 -1.38
N LYS A 22 -4.23 -3.40 -1.54
CA LYS A 22 -5.63 -2.94 -1.67
C LYS A 22 -6.17 -2.18 -0.46
N GLN A 23 -5.62 -2.44 0.72
CA GLN A 23 -6.01 -1.73 1.95
C GLN A 23 -5.53 -0.27 1.96
N TYR A 24 -4.89 0.23 0.90
CA TYR A 24 -4.43 1.61 0.80
C TYR A 24 -5.53 2.63 1.14
N TRP A 25 -6.68 2.54 0.45
CA TRP A 25 -7.78 3.48 0.68
C TRP A 25 -8.44 3.27 2.04
N ASP A 26 -8.56 2.03 2.52
CA ASP A 26 -9.08 1.76 3.87
C ASP A 26 -8.25 2.49 4.94
N TRP A 27 -6.93 2.41 4.85
CA TRP A 27 -6.03 3.12 5.77
C TRP A 27 -6.04 4.64 5.58
N ARG A 28 -6.22 5.10 4.35
CA ARG A 28 -6.31 6.53 4.04
C ARG A 28 -7.62 7.14 4.56
N ASP A 29 -8.73 6.42 4.44
CA ASP A 29 -10.03 6.81 4.98
C ASP A 29 -10.03 6.76 6.51
N GLU A 30 -9.43 5.73 7.11
CA GLU A 30 -9.23 5.63 8.56
C GLU A 30 -8.43 6.84 9.09
N ALA A 31 -7.33 7.20 8.43
CA ALA A 31 -6.54 8.38 8.77
C ALA A 31 -7.35 9.68 8.62
N GLN A 32 -8.18 9.79 7.57
CA GLN A 32 -9.02 10.97 7.35
C GLN A 32 -10.12 11.10 8.41
N GLN A 33 -10.74 10.01 8.84
CA GLN A 33 -11.75 10.01 9.91
C GLN A 33 -11.14 10.38 11.28
N LYS A 34 -9.92 9.92 11.54
CA LYS A 34 -9.20 10.19 12.79
C LYS A 34 -8.45 11.51 12.80
N LYS A 35 -8.35 12.17 11.64
CA LYS A 35 -7.64 13.44 11.49
C LYS A 35 -8.12 14.43 12.53
N ILE A 36 -7.20 14.87 13.37
CA ILE A 36 -7.50 15.82 14.43
C ILE A 36 -7.67 17.19 13.77
N THR A 37 -8.91 17.66 13.68
CA THR A 37 -9.18 19.09 13.50
C THR A 37 -8.81 19.75 14.82
N VAL A 38 -7.61 20.34 14.87
CA VAL A 38 -7.26 21.30 15.92
C VAL A 38 -8.21 22.47 15.71
N GLY A 39 -9.34 22.46 16.42
CA GLY A 39 -10.23 23.61 16.47
C GLY A 39 -9.43 24.77 17.06
N SER A 40 -9.37 25.88 16.34
CA SER A 40 -8.89 27.14 16.90
C SER A 40 -9.58 27.38 18.24
N PRO A 41 -8.88 27.90 19.27
CA PRO A 41 -9.47 28.07 20.59
C PRO A 41 -10.75 28.91 20.48
N SER A 42 -11.89 28.35 20.87
CA SER A 42 -13.09 29.14 21.07
C SER A 42 -12.88 30.02 22.30
N PHE A 43 -13.10 31.33 22.14
CA PHE A 43 -12.93 32.36 23.18
C PHE A 43 -13.92 32.25 24.36
N ASP A 44 -14.61 31.12 24.51
CA ASP A 44 -15.79 30.98 25.38
C ASP A 44 -15.51 30.22 26.69
N GLY A 45 -14.25 30.22 27.14
CA GLY A 45 -13.87 30.06 28.55
C GLY A 45 -14.16 28.72 29.25
N GLN A 46 -14.79 27.74 28.61
CA GLN A 46 -15.01 26.41 29.21
C GLN A 46 -14.71 25.28 28.22
N PRO A 47 -13.77 24.37 28.55
CA PRO A 47 -13.61 23.15 27.78
C PRO A 47 -14.84 22.25 28.00
N LYS A 48 -15.75 22.23 27.03
CA LYS A 48 -16.79 21.18 26.90
C LYS A 48 -16.26 20.10 25.97
N GLY A 49 -15.36 19.26 26.48
CA GLY A 49 -14.85 18.08 25.77
C GLY A 49 -15.05 16.84 26.63
N SER A 50 -15.64 15.80 26.06
CA SER A 50 -15.64 14.48 26.67
C SER A 50 -14.20 14.04 26.95
N LEU A 51 -14.01 13.32 28.06
CA LEU A 51 -12.75 12.72 28.53
C LEU A 51 -12.25 11.60 27.58
N PHE A 52 -12.03 11.91 26.31
CA PHE A 52 -11.27 11.03 25.42
C PHE A 52 -9.83 11.51 25.41
N ASP A 53 -8.94 10.62 25.84
CA ASP A 53 -7.52 10.89 25.97
C ASP A 53 -6.92 11.25 24.58
N PRO A 54 -6.50 12.52 24.39
CA PRO A 54 -6.07 13.04 23.10
C PRO A 54 -4.85 12.31 22.55
N ASP A 55 -4.03 11.71 23.42
CA ASP A 55 -2.81 10.98 23.02
C ASP A 55 -3.12 9.72 22.23
N TYR A 56 -4.22 9.02 22.55
CA TYR A 56 -4.66 7.84 21.79
C TYR A 56 -5.14 8.21 20.39
N ARG A 57 -5.87 9.32 20.24
CA ARG A 57 -6.34 9.78 18.93
C ARG A 57 -5.18 10.21 18.03
N ILE A 58 -4.18 10.88 18.60
CA ILE A 58 -2.96 11.26 17.86
C ILE A 58 -2.23 10.00 17.41
N THR A 59 -2.03 9.04 18.32
CA THR A 59 -1.33 7.79 18.03
C THR A 59 -2.03 6.98 16.94
N ASP A 60 -3.36 6.82 17.03
CA ASP A 60 -4.14 6.09 16.05
C ASP A 60 -4.14 6.76 14.67
N TRP A 61 -4.22 8.08 14.63
CA TRP A 61 -4.10 8.84 13.39
C TRP A 61 -2.73 8.65 12.74
N VAL A 62 -1.64 8.79 13.51
CA VAL A 62 -0.26 8.59 13.03
C VAL A 62 -0.06 7.16 12.53
N ASN A 63 -0.62 6.16 13.22
CA ASN A 63 -0.54 4.76 12.80
C ASN A 63 -1.26 4.53 11.46
N ALA A 64 -2.50 5.02 11.33
CA ALA A 64 -3.23 4.91 10.08
C ALA A 64 -2.53 5.66 8.94
N GLU A 65 -1.97 6.84 9.23
CA GLU A 65 -1.23 7.63 8.24
C GLU A 65 0.02 6.90 7.75
N ARG A 66 0.75 6.29 8.67
CA ARG A 66 1.92 5.47 8.37
C ARG A 66 1.55 4.30 7.47
N GLU A 67 0.43 3.63 7.71
CA GLU A 67 0.05 2.44 6.95
C GLU A 67 -0.15 2.72 5.46
N TRP A 68 -0.88 3.77 5.07
CA TRP A 68 -1.06 4.07 3.64
C TRP A 68 0.25 4.61 3.00
N LYS A 69 1.03 5.42 3.72
CA LYS A 69 2.34 5.93 3.23
C LYS A 69 3.35 4.81 3.00
N VAL A 70 3.33 3.76 3.81
CA VAL A 70 4.24 2.61 3.63
C VAL A 70 3.99 1.89 2.29
N ARG A 71 2.77 1.91 1.77
CA ARG A 71 2.44 1.36 0.43
C ARG A 71 3.05 2.23 -0.68
N GLU A 72 2.96 3.55 -0.56
CA GLU A 72 3.59 4.48 -1.51
C GLU A 72 5.12 4.32 -1.50
N ASN A 73 5.73 4.27 -0.32
CA ASN A 73 7.17 4.07 -0.17
C ASN A 73 7.64 2.74 -0.78
N LEU A 74 6.82 1.68 -0.66
CA LEU A 74 7.10 0.40 -1.29
C LEU A 74 7.11 0.51 -2.82
N LEU A 75 6.12 1.19 -3.41
CA LEU A 75 6.07 1.41 -4.86
C LEU A 75 7.26 2.25 -5.35
N GLN A 76 7.62 3.31 -4.61
CA GLN A 76 8.79 4.14 -4.90
C GLN A 76 10.08 3.33 -4.86
N TYR A 77 10.24 2.46 -3.85
CA TYR A 77 11.41 1.59 -3.76
C TYR A 77 11.48 0.59 -4.93
N ILE A 78 10.36 0.01 -5.34
CA ILE A 78 10.32 -0.86 -6.52
C ILE A 78 10.74 -0.06 -7.76
N SER A 79 10.12 1.10 -8.00
CA SER A 79 10.43 1.97 -9.14
C SER A 79 11.92 2.35 -9.21
N SER A 80 12.56 2.62 -8.07
CA SER A 80 13.98 3.03 -8.02
C SER A 80 15.00 1.97 -8.48
N LYS A 81 14.58 0.73 -8.74
CA LYS A 81 15.48 -0.36 -9.16
C LYS A 81 15.78 -0.37 -10.67
N GLY A 82 15.12 0.48 -11.46
CA GLY A 82 15.33 0.63 -12.90
C GLY A 82 14.06 0.52 -13.73
N ASP A 83 14.16 0.76 -15.03
CA ASP A 83 13.03 0.97 -15.96
C ASP A 83 11.97 -0.16 -15.95
N GLU A 84 12.40 -1.43 -15.91
CA GLU A 84 11.45 -2.55 -15.83
C GLU A 84 10.65 -2.51 -14.52
N HIS A 85 11.31 -2.14 -13.42
CA HIS A 85 10.67 -2.05 -12.12
C HIS A 85 9.81 -0.78 -11.96
N GLU A 86 10.09 0.28 -12.72
CA GLU A 86 9.19 1.42 -12.85
C GLU A 86 7.82 0.98 -13.42
N LEU A 87 7.83 0.18 -14.50
CA LEU A 87 6.61 -0.42 -15.04
C LEU A 87 5.90 -1.31 -14.00
N TYR A 88 6.66 -2.08 -13.21
CA TYR A 88 6.07 -2.90 -12.14
C TYR A 88 5.35 -2.03 -11.10
N ALA A 89 5.97 -0.94 -10.67
CA ALA A 89 5.38 -0.01 -9.72
C ALA A 89 4.08 0.61 -10.29
N LEU A 90 4.09 1.07 -11.54
CA LEU A 90 2.91 1.61 -12.22
C LEU A 90 1.77 0.59 -12.34
N ILE A 91 2.08 -0.67 -12.70
CA ILE A 91 1.08 -1.73 -12.76
C ILE A 91 0.44 -1.96 -11.39
N LEU A 92 1.23 -2.06 -10.33
CA LEU A 92 0.72 -2.26 -8.97
C LEU A 92 -0.12 -1.06 -8.52
N ASP A 93 0.32 0.14 -8.84
CA ASP A 93 -0.35 1.39 -8.49
C ASP A 93 -1.75 1.46 -9.11
N TYR A 94 -1.82 1.26 -10.42
CA TYR A 94 -3.07 1.31 -11.18
C TYR A 94 -4.01 0.18 -10.80
N ARG A 95 -3.50 -1.01 -10.51
CA ARG A 95 -4.33 -2.19 -10.22
C ARG A 95 -4.81 -2.27 -8.78
N PHE A 96 -4.01 -1.83 -7.82
CA PHE A 96 -4.23 -2.19 -6.41
C PHE A 96 -4.06 -1.06 -5.40
N VAL A 97 -3.52 0.11 -5.75
CA VAL A 97 -3.28 1.19 -4.78
C VAL A 97 -4.18 2.39 -5.06
N HIS A 98 -3.87 3.22 -6.07
CA HIS A 98 -4.63 4.45 -6.27
C HIS A 98 -5.93 4.25 -7.07
N HIS A 99 -5.91 3.41 -8.09
CA HIS A 99 -6.96 3.46 -9.12
C HIS A 99 -7.89 2.24 -9.20
N HIS A 100 -7.43 1.07 -8.76
CA HIS A 100 -8.17 -0.19 -8.84
C HIS A 100 -8.71 -0.52 -10.25
N TRP A 101 -7.98 -0.17 -11.29
CA TRP A 101 -8.38 -0.41 -12.66
C TRP A 101 -8.37 -1.91 -13.01
N LYS A 102 -9.23 -2.28 -13.97
CA LYS A 102 -9.20 -3.61 -14.59
C LYS A 102 -7.96 -3.74 -15.47
N MET A 103 -7.54 -4.98 -15.71
CA MET A 103 -6.33 -5.27 -16.48
C MET A 103 -6.34 -4.62 -17.87
N ASP A 104 -7.47 -4.68 -18.57
CA ASP A 104 -7.58 -4.15 -19.93
C ASP A 104 -7.30 -2.64 -19.99
N LYS A 105 -7.74 -1.89 -18.97
CA LYS A 105 -7.49 -0.46 -18.87
C LYS A 105 -6.02 -0.16 -18.57
N VAL A 106 -5.41 -0.93 -17.66
CA VAL A 106 -3.97 -0.76 -17.33
C VAL A 106 -3.09 -1.09 -18.53
N ALA A 107 -3.37 -2.18 -19.23
CA ALA A 107 -2.64 -2.57 -20.43
C ALA A 107 -2.76 -1.51 -21.53
N LEU A 108 -3.95 -0.92 -21.71
CA LEU A 108 -4.17 0.18 -22.64
C LEU A 108 -3.39 1.43 -22.23
N GLU A 109 -3.47 1.85 -20.97
CA GLU A 109 -2.78 3.04 -20.46
C GLU A 109 -1.26 2.94 -20.62
N LEU A 110 -0.70 1.79 -20.26
CA LEU A 110 0.73 1.52 -20.35
C LEU A 110 1.18 1.13 -21.76
N ASN A 111 0.26 1.08 -22.74
CA ASN A 111 0.52 0.69 -24.12
C ASN A 111 1.27 -0.65 -24.25
N ILE A 112 0.86 -1.65 -23.47
CA ILE A 112 1.46 -2.99 -23.44
C ILE A 112 0.40 -4.07 -23.75
N PRO A 113 0.77 -5.18 -24.42
CA PRO A 113 -0.16 -6.28 -24.63
C PRO A 113 -0.68 -6.83 -23.30
N LYS A 114 -1.99 -7.11 -23.22
CA LYS A 114 -2.64 -7.61 -22.00
C LYS A 114 -1.90 -8.78 -21.37
N ARG A 115 -1.51 -9.78 -22.19
CA ARG A 115 -0.78 -10.97 -21.71
C ARG A 115 0.56 -10.59 -21.07
N THR A 116 1.31 -9.70 -21.71
CA THR A 116 2.55 -9.16 -21.16
C THR A 116 2.31 -8.42 -19.85
N CYS A 117 1.25 -7.60 -19.78
CA CYS A 117 0.86 -6.92 -18.55
C CYS A 117 0.49 -7.90 -17.42
N GLU A 118 -0.15 -9.03 -17.72
CA GLU A 118 -0.48 -10.08 -16.75
C GLU A 118 0.76 -10.78 -16.21
N ASP A 119 1.73 -11.05 -17.06
CA ASP A 119 2.99 -11.66 -16.64
C ASP A 119 3.84 -10.67 -15.83
N MET A 120 3.93 -9.42 -16.26
CA MET A 120 4.57 -8.33 -15.49
C MET A 120 3.89 -8.12 -14.13
N GLN A 121 2.56 -8.18 -14.04
CA GLN A 121 1.86 -8.07 -12.76
C GLN A 121 2.24 -9.21 -11.79
N LYS A 122 2.42 -10.45 -12.28
CA LYS A 122 2.84 -11.57 -11.42
C LYS A 122 4.24 -11.36 -10.87
N GLU A 123 5.16 -10.88 -11.70
CA GLU A 123 6.52 -10.53 -11.28
C GLU A 123 6.52 -9.33 -10.34
N ALA A 124 5.76 -8.28 -10.64
CA ALA A 124 5.60 -7.10 -9.79
C ALA A 124 5.06 -7.45 -8.39
N LEU A 125 4.03 -8.30 -8.30
CA LEU A 125 3.52 -8.79 -7.02
C LEU A 125 4.56 -9.61 -6.27
N TRP A 126 5.39 -10.38 -6.96
CA TRP A 126 6.47 -11.11 -6.31
C TRP A 126 7.58 -10.17 -5.81
N GLU A 127 7.96 -9.16 -6.58
CA GLU A 127 8.87 -8.11 -6.14
C GLU A 127 8.34 -7.38 -4.90
N ALA A 128 7.06 -6.99 -4.93
CA ALA A 128 6.38 -6.36 -3.81
C ALA A 128 6.38 -7.25 -2.56
N ALA A 129 6.08 -8.54 -2.69
CA ALA A 129 6.06 -9.47 -1.56
C ALA A 129 7.42 -9.58 -0.87
N LYS A 130 8.52 -9.55 -1.64
CA LYS A 130 9.90 -9.63 -1.10
C LYS A 130 10.31 -8.40 -0.30
N VAL A 131 9.78 -7.23 -0.65
CA VAL A 131 10.15 -5.95 -0.04
C VAL A 131 9.09 -5.42 0.94
N CYS A 132 7.96 -6.12 1.05
CA CYS A 132 6.89 -5.74 1.95
C CYS A 132 7.38 -5.77 3.42
N PRO A 133 7.16 -4.69 4.20
CA PRO A 133 7.57 -4.65 5.59
C PRO A 133 6.72 -5.56 6.49
N ASP A 134 5.50 -5.93 6.07
CA ASP A 134 4.70 -6.91 6.80
C ASP A 134 5.25 -8.33 6.58
N LYS A 135 5.91 -8.86 7.61
CA LYS A 135 6.51 -10.19 7.61
C LYS A 135 5.50 -11.32 7.39
N ARG A 136 4.20 -11.08 7.59
CA ARG A 136 3.13 -12.07 7.36
C ARG A 136 2.86 -12.30 5.88
N VAL A 137 3.30 -11.39 5.00
CA VAL A 137 3.14 -11.48 3.55
C VAL A 137 3.96 -12.64 2.98
N LEU A 138 5.21 -12.82 3.39
CA LEU A 138 6.05 -13.92 2.93
C LEU A 138 5.67 -15.23 3.64
N VAL A 139 5.06 -16.15 2.90
CA VAL A 139 4.60 -17.43 3.44
C VAL A 139 5.67 -18.51 3.26
N PRO A 140 6.20 -19.12 4.34
CA PRO A 140 7.17 -20.20 4.23
C PRO A 140 6.53 -21.45 3.61
N LYS A 141 7.36 -22.25 2.93
CA LYS A 141 6.97 -23.58 2.41
C LYS A 141 6.71 -24.57 3.53
#